data_AF-A0A947Z6F6-F1
#
_entry.id   AF-A0A947Z6F6-F1
#
_cell.length_a   1.000
_cell.length_b   1.000
_cell.length_c   1.000
_cell.angle_alpha   90.00
_cell.angle_beta   90.00
_cell.angle_gamma   90.00
#
_symmetry.space_group_name_H-M   'P 1'
#
loop_
_entity.id
_entity.type
_entity.pdbx_description
1 polymer ?
#
loop_
_entity_poly.entity_id
_entity_poly.type
_entity_poly.pdbx_seq_one_letter_code
_entity_poly.pdbx_strand_id
1 'polypeptide(L)' 'MSLIYSIKKLVDPNAARIEEAHAILMQRAQPRTDDSDDLRYRCRVCGFVSKSREYCPSCLADTMEEYQIIIY' A
#
# COMPACT_ATOMS: atom_id res chain seq x y z
N MET A 1 -2.10 20.27 18.20
CA MET A 1 -1.17 19.63 19.16
C MET A 1 -1.17 20.42 20.46
N SER A 2 -1.40 19.78 21.61
CA SER A 2 -1.61 20.46 22.90
C SER A 2 -0.35 20.46 23.77
N LEU A 3 -0.09 21.60 24.43
CA LEU A 3 1.05 21.88 25.33
C LEU A 3 1.26 20.83 26.44
N ILE A 4 0.18 20.17 26.86
CA ILE A 4 0.20 19.12 27.90
C ILE A 4 1.07 17.93 27.46
N TYR A 5 1.14 17.66 26.16
CA TYR A 5 1.92 16.55 25.60
C TYR A 5 3.44 16.81 25.71
N SER A 6 3.88 18.06 25.57
CA SER A 6 5.30 18.43 25.72
C SER A 6 5.81 18.26 27.15
N ILE A 7 4.95 18.49 28.15
CA ILE A 7 5.36 18.40 29.57
C ILE A 7 5.55 16.92 29.98
N LYS A 8 4.71 16.00 29.48
CA LYS A 8 4.86 14.56 29.78
C LYS A 8 6.19 13.97 29.31
N LYS A 9 6.72 14.40 28.15
CA LYS A 9 8.01 13.91 27.63
C LYS A 9 9.23 14.40 28.42
N LEU A 10 9.10 15.42 29.27
CA LEU A 10 10.19 15.95 30.10
C LEU A 10 10.31 15.24 31.46
N VAL A 11 9.26 14.56 31.91
CA VAL A 11 9.20 13.95 33.26
C VAL A 11 9.79 12.53 33.27
N ASP A 12 9.84 11.83 32.14
CA ASP A 12 10.50 10.51 32.09
C ASP A 12 10.95 10.12 30.66
N PRO A 13 12.23 10.32 30.29
CA PRO A 13 12.72 10.08 28.93
C PRO A 13 12.66 8.59 28.52
N ASN A 14 12.57 7.67 29.48
CA ASN A 14 12.46 6.24 29.22
C ASN A 14 11.07 5.83 28.70
N ALA A 15 10.00 6.48 29.18
CA ALA A 15 8.65 6.19 28.72
C ALA A 15 8.48 6.50 27.22
N ALA A 16 9.08 7.61 26.76
CA ALA A 16 9.09 7.98 25.34
C ALA A 16 9.82 6.94 24.47
N ARG A 17 10.96 6.39 24.95
CA ARG A 17 11.72 5.37 24.22
C ARG A 17 11.00 4.02 24.13
N ILE A 18 10.23 3.66 25.16
CA ILE A 18 9.44 2.42 25.19
C ILE A 18 8.28 2.51 24.18
N GLU A 19 7.59 3.65 24.11
CA GLU A 19 6.53 3.88 23.11
C GLU A 19 7.05 3.79 21.67
N GLU A 20 8.21 4.40 21.40
CA GLU A 20 8.86 4.34 20.08
C GLU A 20 9.26 2.91 19.69
N ALA A 21 9.86 2.15 20.62
CA ALA A 21 10.23 0.76 20.38
C ALA A 21 9.01 -0.14 20.11
N HIS A 22 7.92 0.09 20.83
CA HIS A 22 6.69 -0.68 20.66
C HIS A 22 6.00 -0.39 19.31
N ALA A 23 6.01 0.87 18.86
CA ALA A 23 5.50 1.27 17.55
C ALA A 23 6.26 0.59 16.39
N ILE A 24 7.59 0.48 16.49
CA ILE A 24 8.42 -0.18 15.48
C ILE A 24 8.12 -1.69 15.41
N LEU A 25 7.93 -2.35 16.56
CA LEU A 25 7.58 -3.77 16.61
C LEU A 25 6.19 -4.03 16.03
N MET A 26 5.21 -3.19 16.35
CA MET A 26 3.86 -3.29 15.79
C MET A 26 3.83 -3.06 14.28
N GLN A 27 4.63 -2.13 13.75
CA GLN A 27 4.76 -1.91 12.30
C GLN A 27 5.39 -3.10 11.57
N ARG A 28 6.41 -3.75 12.16
CA ARG A 28 7.03 -4.94 11.56
C ARG A 28 6.15 -6.18 11.64
N ALA A 29 5.32 -6.28 12.67
CA ALA A 29 4.40 -7.40 12.87
C ALA A 29 3.09 -7.26 12.11
N GLN A 30 2.80 -6.11 11.49
CA GLN A 30 1.67 -6.00 10.59
C GLN A 30 1.92 -6.89 9.37
N PRO A 31 1.13 -7.97 9.18
CA PRO A 31 1.18 -8.70 7.93
C PRO A 31 0.82 -7.72 6.82
N ARG A 32 1.63 -7.66 5.76
CA ARG A 32 1.28 -6.91 4.56
C ARG A 32 0.01 -7.54 3.98
N THR A 33 -1.15 -6.97 4.30
CA THR A 33 -2.39 -7.29 3.61
C THR A 33 -2.36 -6.60 2.25
N ASP A 34 -1.56 -7.11 1.33
CA ASP A 34 -1.56 -6.69 -0.08
C ASP A 34 -1.19 -7.88 -0.98
N ASP A 35 -1.77 -9.05 -0.68
CA ASP A 35 -1.97 -10.13 -1.66
C ASP A 35 -3.45 -10.14 -2.10
N SER A 36 -4.09 -8.98 -2.15
CA SER A 36 -5.31 -8.85 -2.93
C SER A 36 -4.88 -8.88 -4.39
N ASP A 37 -4.88 -10.08 -4.96
CA ASP A 37 -5.04 -10.42 -6.37
C ASP A 37 -5.32 -9.17 -7.21
N ASP A 38 -4.24 -8.47 -7.60
CA ASP A 38 -4.33 -7.15 -8.22
C ASP A 38 -4.67 -7.45 -9.67
N LEU A 39 -5.93 -7.79 -9.94
CA LEU A 39 -6.44 -8.15 -11.26
C LEU A 39 -6.15 -6.98 -12.20
N ARG A 40 -5.11 -7.14 -13.01
CA ARG A 40 -4.75 -6.17 -14.05
C ARG A 40 -5.31 -6.66 -15.36
N TYR A 41 -5.65 -5.72 -16.23
CA TYR A 41 -6.08 -6.01 -17.59
C TYR A 41 -5.05 -5.46 -18.57
N ARG A 42 -4.67 -6.25 -19.56
CA ARG A 42 -3.76 -5.87 -20.63
C ARG A 42 -4.53 -5.69 -21.94
N CYS A 43 -4.21 -4.64 -22.69
CA CYS A 43 -4.72 -4.49 -24.05
C CYS A 43 -3.98 -5.40 -25.03
N ARG A 44 -4.70 -6.23 -25.80
CA ARG A 44 -4.10 -7.08 -26.85
C ARG A 44 -3.46 -6.32 -28.01
N VAL A 45 -3.89 -5.09 -28.27
CA VAL A 45 -3.43 -4.31 -29.43
C VAL A 45 -2.14 -3.56 -29.14
N CYS A 46 -2.05 -2.88 -27.99
CA CYS A 46 -0.90 -2.02 -27.65
C CYS A 46 -0.14 -2.45 -26.40
N GLY A 47 -0.64 -3.43 -25.64
CA GLY A 47 0.01 -3.91 -24.42
C GLY A 47 -0.18 -3.04 -23.17
N PHE A 48 -0.98 -1.98 -23.24
CA PHE A 48 -1.28 -1.12 -22.08
C PHE A 48 -1.92 -1.91 -20.94
N VAL A 49 -1.48 -1.66 -19.70
CA VAL A 49 -1.98 -2.36 -18.51
C VAL A 49 -2.79 -1.40 -17.64
N SER A 50 -4.05 -1.75 -17.36
CA SER A 50 -4.99 -0.98 -16.53
C SER A 50 -5.58 -1.85 -15.42
N LYS A 51 -6.20 -1.23 -14.42
CA LYS A 51 -7.09 -1.93 -13.48
C LYS A 51 -8.53 -2.07 -14.00
N SER A 52 -8.89 -1.33 -15.05
CA SER A 52 -10.23 -1.37 -15.67
C SER A 52 -10.25 -2.28 -16.91
N ARG A 53 -11.37 -2.99 -17.11
CA ARG A 53 -11.64 -3.85 -18.28
C ARG A 53 -12.38 -3.14 -19.42
N GLU A 54 -12.93 -1.94 -19.18
CA GLU A 54 -13.89 -1.30 -20.08
C GLU A 54 -13.36 -1.03 -21.50
N TYR A 55 -12.19 -0.39 -21.62
CA TYR A 55 -11.53 -0.12 -22.89
C TYR A 55 -10.09 0.30 -22.64
N CYS A 56 -9.25 0.23 -23.68
CA CYS A 56 -7.89 0.73 -23.59
C CYS A 56 -7.83 2.25 -23.78
N PRO A 57 -7.42 3.05 -22.79
CA PRO A 57 -7.30 4.50 -22.96
C PRO A 57 -6.18 4.92 -23.93
N SER A 58 -5.25 4.01 -24.25
CA SER A 58 -4.14 4.31 -25.15
C SER A 58 -4.48 4.15 -26.63
N CYS A 59 -5.25 3.12 -27.01
CA CYS A 59 -5.60 2.86 -28.41
C CYS A 59 -7.11 2.80 -28.66
N LEU A 60 -7.93 3.04 -27.63
CA LEU A 60 -9.40 3.03 -27.66
C LEU A 60 -10.02 1.70 -28.12
N ALA A 61 -9.24 0.61 -28.08
CA ALA A 61 -9.72 -0.72 -28.40
C ALA A 61 -10.44 -1.36 -27.19
N ASP A 62 -11.56 -2.02 -27.45
CA ASP A 62 -12.31 -2.85 -26.50
C ASP A 62 -11.77 -4.29 -26.48
N THR A 63 -10.45 -4.42 -26.32
CA THR A 63 -9.72 -5.69 -26.39
C THR A 63 -8.85 -5.90 -25.15
N MET A 64 -9.37 -5.53 -23.98
CA MET A 64 -8.70 -5.71 -22.69
C MET A 64 -8.93 -7.14 -22.17
N GLU A 65 -7.86 -7.81 -21.75
CA GLU A 65 -7.87 -9.19 -21.23
C GLU A 65 -7.20 -9.27 -19.86
N GLU A 66 -7.60 -10.25 -19.04
CA GLU A 66 -7.08 -10.44 -17.69
C GLU A 66 -5.58 -10.82 -17.72
N TYR A 67 -4.81 -10.16 -16.86
CA TYR A 67 -3.37 -10.28 -16.77
C TYR A 67 -2.96 -10.36 -15.29
N GLN A 68 -2.78 -11.59 -14.81
CA GLN A 68 -2.20 -11.84 -13.49
C GLN A 68 -0.68 -11.84 -13.58
N ILE A 69 -0.04 -11.09 -12.69
CA ILE A 69 1.41 -11.15 -12.50
C ILE A 69 1.66 -12.23 -11.44
N ILE A 70 2.04 -13.43 -11.88
CA ILE A 70 2.52 -14.47 -10.96
C ILE A 70 3.94 -14.07 -10.55
N ILE A 71 4.09 -13.56 -9.33
CA ILE A 71 5.39 -13.25 -8.74
C ILE A 71 5.85 -14.53 -8.02
N TYR A 72 6.88 -15.20 -8.55
CA TYR A 72 7.53 -16.36 -7.93
C TYR A 72 8.52 -15.95 -6.84
#